data_AF-A0A259S852-F1
#
_entry.id   AF-A0A259S852-F1
#
_cell.length_a   1.000
_cell.length_b   1.000
_cell.length_c   1.000
_cell.angle_alpha   90.00
_cell.angle_beta   90.00
_cell.angle_gamma   90.00
#
_symmetry.space_group_name_H-M   'P 1'
#
loop_
_entity.id
_entity.type
_entity.pdbx_description
1 polymer ?
#
loop_
_entity_poly.entity_id
_entity_poly.type
_entity_poly.pdbx_seq_one_letter_code
_entity_poly.pdbx_strand_id
1 'polypeptide(L)'
;MDTTQLLKGVLDLAVLAVVRDEDGYGYDIVRRLRDAGIGDVGDASVYGTLRRLYSGGALSSYVVPSDGGPHRKYYAITAQGKHMLDEQIATWSHFAVAMSGLLAPHVPPSVAAPPAPAAAAAPPGSAAAAGAAAPALFHPPAEPTGILSEGAQR
;
A
#
# COMPACT_ATOMS: atom_id res chain seq x y z
N MET A 1 21.06 -3.89 12.24
CA MET A 1 19.88 -4.29 13.05
C MET A 1 19.31 -5.53 12.40
N ASP A 2 18.91 -6.52 13.19
CA ASP A 2 18.23 -7.70 12.64
C ASP A 2 16.77 -7.33 12.29
N THR A 3 16.49 -7.21 11.00
CA THR A 3 15.16 -6.87 10.46
C THR A 3 14.09 -7.88 10.88
N THR A 4 14.48 -9.12 11.19
CA THR A 4 13.57 -10.18 11.65
C THR A 4 12.87 -9.81 12.95
N GLN A 5 13.57 -9.13 13.87
CA GLN A 5 12.99 -8.71 15.16
C GLN A 5 12.03 -7.54 14.99
N LEU A 6 12.35 -6.59 14.10
CA LEU A 6 11.43 -5.52 13.74
C LEU A 6 10.16 -6.11 13.10
N LEU A 7 10.33 -7.05 12.17
CA LEU A 7 9.21 -7.67 11.46
C LEU A 7 8.28 -8.43 12.41
N LYS A 8 8.80 -9.17 13.38
CA LYS A 8 7.96 -9.84 14.40
C LYS A 8 7.04 -8.86 15.15
N GLY A 9 7.49 -7.62 15.36
CA GLY A 9 6.71 -6.58 16.02
C GLY A 9 5.62 -5.95 15.14
N VAL A 10 5.74 -6.04 13.81
CA VAL A 10 4.83 -5.38 12.85
C VAL A 10 4.16 -6.34 11.87
N LEU A 11 4.32 -7.66 12.05
CA LEU A 11 3.81 -8.63 11.09
C LEU A 11 2.28 -8.64 11.03
N ASP A 12 1.61 -8.42 12.15
CA ASP A 12 0.15 -8.34 12.21
C ASP A 12 -0.35 -7.11 11.41
N LEU A 13 0.29 -5.95 11.57
CA LEU A 13 0.06 -4.75 10.75
C LEU A 13 0.28 -5.05 9.25
N ALA A 14 1.40 -5.68 8.90
CA ALA A 14 1.73 -5.99 7.51
C ALA A 14 0.70 -6.94 6.87
N VAL A 15 0.29 -8.00 7.58
CA VAL A 15 -0.72 -8.94 7.09
C VAL A 15 -2.07 -8.25 6.89
N LEU A 16 -2.54 -7.48 7.87
CA LEU A 16 -3.81 -6.73 7.77
C LEU A 16 -3.78 -5.73 6.61
N ALA A 17 -2.66 -5.04 6.41
CA ALA A 17 -2.48 -4.12 5.29
C ALA A 17 -2.57 -4.82 3.93
N VAL A 18 -2.00 -6.02 3.80
CA VAL A 18 -2.05 -6.81 2.54
C VAL A 18 -3.46 -7.27 2.20
N VAL A 19 -4.27 -7.65 3.19
CA VAL A 19 -5.65 -8.14 2.96
C VAL A 19 -6.71 -7.03 3.06
N ARG A 20 -6.29 -5.76 3.20
CA ARG A 20 -7.22 -4.63 3.33
C ARG A 20 -8.07 -4.44 2.07
N ASP A 21 -7.41 -4.51 0.92
CA ASP A 21 -7.99 -4.14 -0.37
C ASP A 21 -8.47 -5.37 -1.16
N GLU A 22 -7.88 -6.54 -0.91
CA GLU A 22 -8.23 -7.79 -1.58
C GLU A 22 -7.98 -9.01 -0.67
N ASP A 23 -8.97 -9.90 -0.59
CA ASP A 23 -8.88 -11.15 0.17
C ASP A 23 -7.78 -12.07 -0.39
N GLY A 24 -7.15 -12.85 0.48
CA GLY A 24 -6.01 -13.68 0.09
C GLY A 24 -5.98 -15.05 0.77
N TYR A 25 -5.43 -16.05 0.08
CA TYR A 25 -5.07 -17.32 0.71
C TYR A 25 -3.61 -17.27 1.17
N GLY A 26 -3.23 -18.11 2.14
CA GLY A 26 -1.98 -17.92 2.88
C GLY A 26 -0.72 -17.79 2.04
N TYR A 27 -0.56 -18.59 0.98
CA TYR A 27 0.59 -18.48 0.08
C TYR A 27 0.61 -17.16 -0.70
N ASP A 28 -0.54 -16.70 -1.17
CA ASP A 28 -0.62 -15.44 -1.89
C ASP A 28 -0.36 -14.24 -0.98
N ILE A 29 -0.79 -14.29 0.29
CA ILE A 29 -0.45 -13.29 1.31
C ILE A 29 1.07 -13.24 1.55
N VAL A 30 1.71 -14.41 1.72
CA VAL A 30 3.18 -14.50 1.85
C VAL A 30 3.87 -13.88 0.64
N ARG A 31 3.41 -14.18 -0.57
CA ARG A 31 3.95 -13.64 -1.81
C ARG A 31 3.81 -12.11 -1.85
N ARG A 32 2.62 -11.57 -1.59
CA ARG A 32 2.37 -10.12 -1.58
C ARG A 32 3.22 -9.38 -0.54
N LEU A 33 3.45 -9.98 0.62
CA LEU A 33 4.37 -9.42 1.63
C LEU A 33 5.82 -9.34 1.10
N ARG A 34 6.30 -10.40 0.45
CA ARG A 34 7.65 -10.42 -0.17
C ARG A 34 7.76 -9.37 -1.28
N ASP A 35 6.76 -9.29 -2.15
CA ASP A 35 6.70 -8.34 -3.25
C ASP A 35 6.68 -6.89 -2.74
N ALA A 36 6.11 -6.63 -1.55
CA ALA A 36 6.14 -5.33 -0.88
C ALA A 36 7.49 -4.99 -0.22
N GLY A 37 8.51 -5.84 -0.34
CA GLY A 37 9.85 -5.58 0.19
C GLY A 37 10.05 -5.98 1.66
N ILE A 38 9.10 -6.70 2.26
CA ILE A 38 9.21 -7.23 3.64
C ILE A 38 10.30 -8.33 3.74
N GLY A 39 10.85 -8.79 2.62
CA GLY A 39 12.02 -9.68 2.58
C GLY A 39 11.69 -11.12 2.95
N ASP A 40 12.64 -11.80 3.60
CA ASP A 40 12.57 -13.23 3.93
C ASP A 40 11.62 -13.51 5.11
N VAL A 41 10.35 -13.16 4.94
CA VAL A 41 9.30 -13.52 5.88
C VAL A 41 9.07 -15.03 5.83
N GLY A 42 9.25 -15.67 6.98
CA GLY A 42 9.04 -17.11 7.11
C GLY A 42 7.57 -17.48 6.99
N ASP A 43 7.26 -18.44 6.13
CA ASP A 43 5.91 -18.97 5.92
C ASP A 43 5.22 -19.28 7.25
N ALA A 44 5.90 -20.02 8.14
CA ALA A 44 5.37 -20.38 9.46
C ALA A 44 4.95 -19.17 10.30
N SER A 45 5.67 -18.05 10.20
CA SER A 45 5.32 -16.80 10.89
C SER A 45 4.05 -16.19 10.32
N VAL A 46 3.91 -16.13 8.99
CA VAL A 46 2.70 -15.61 8.34
C VAL A 46 1.49 -16.48 8.66
N TYR A 47 1.60 -17.80 8.51
CA TYR A 47 0.51 -18.73 8.86
C TYR A 47 0.15 -18.67 10.35
N GLY A 48 1.14 -18.49 11.22
CA GLY A 48 0.91 -18.25 12.65
C GLY A 48 0.15 -16.95 12.91
N THR A 49 0.53 -15.85 12.25
CA THR A 49 -0.18 -14.56 12.32
C THR A 49 -1.61 -14.68 11.79
N LEU A 50 -1.82 -15.30 10.63
CA LEU A 50 -3.17 -15.52 10.07
C LEU A 50 -4.07 -16.27 11.05
N ARG A 51 -3.54 -17.31 11.70
CA ARG A 51 -4.26 -18.07 12.72
C ARG A 51 -4.64 -17.17 13.91
N ARG A 52 -3.70 -16.37 14.43
CA ARG A 52 -3.97 -15.47 15.57
C ARG A 52 -5.00 -14.40 15.22
N LEU A 53 -4.84 -13.72 14.09
CA LEU A 53 -5.76 -12.67 13.64
C LEU A 53 -7.16 -13.21 13.36
N TYR A 54 -7.26 -14.40 12.77
CA TYR A 54 -8.55 -15.10 12.60
C TYR A 54 -9.18 -15.45 13.95
N SER A 55 -8.43 -16.07 14.87
CA SER A 55 -8.93 -16.41 16.21
C SER A 55 -9.31 -15.17 17.04
N GLY A 56 -8.67 -14.03 16.79
CA GLY A 56 -8.98 -12.75 17.41
C GLY A 56 -10.12 -11.98 16.75
N GLY A 57 -10.74 -12.51 15.69
CA GLY A 57 -11.86 -11.86 14.99
C GLY A 57 -11.45 -10.73 14.01
N ALA A 58 -10.16 -10.45 13.86
CA ALA A 58 -9.66 -9.46 12.91
C ALA A 58 -9.78 -9.94 11.44
N LEU A 59 -9.76 -11.26 11.23
CA LEU A 59 -9.99 -11.88 9.93
C LEU A 59 -11.17 -12.85 10.01
N SER A 60 -11.92 -12.92 8.91
CA SER A 60 -12.84 -14.03 8.62
C SER A 60 -12.18 -14.96 7.60
N SER A 61 -12.78 -16.14 7.37
CA SER A 61 -12.28 -17.05 6.36
C SER A 61 -13.39 -17.78 5.64
N TYR A 62 -13.18 -18.04 4.36
CA TYR A 62 -14.07 -18.84 3.52
C TYR A 62 -13.25 -19.80 2.65
N VAL A 63 -13.89 -20.84 2.15
CA VAL A 63 -13.24 -21.87 1.34
C VAL A 63 -13.68 -21.69 -0.10
N VAL A 64 -12.71 -21.60 -1.01
CA VAL A 64 -12.94 -21.49 -2.44
C VAL A 64 -12.60 -22.83 -3.09
N PRO A 65 -13.54 -23.45 -3.83
CA PRO A 65 -13.26 -24.63 -4.64
C PRO A 65 -12.13 -24.38 -5.63
N SER A 66 -11.41 -25.42 -6.01
CA SER A 66 -10.38 -25.34 -7.04
C SER A 66 -10.60 -26.48 -8.02
N ASP A 67 -10.56 -26.18 -9.32
CA ASP A 67 -10.95 -27.12 -10.40
C ASP A 67 -10.03 -28.35 -10.57
N GLY A 68 -8.98 -28.47 -9.75
CA GLY A 68 -8.05 -29.61 -9.79
C GLY A 68 -7.06 -29.67 -8.63
N GLY A 69 -7.36 -29.00 -7.51
CA GLY A 69 -6.46 -28.91 -6.36
C GLY A 69 -7.21 -28.84 -5.03
N PRO A 70 -6.49 -28.90 -3.89
CA PRO A 70 -7.13 -28.77 -2.58
C PRO A 70 -7.84 -27.42 -2.49
N HIS A 71 -9.03 -27.43 -1.87
CA HIS A 71 -9.77 -26.19 -1.67
C HIS A 71 -8.92 -25.16 -0.92
N ARG A 72 -8.96 -23.91 -1.38
CA ARG A 72 -8.14 -22.84 -0.81
C ARG A 72 -8.92 -22.13 0.28
N LYS A 73 -8.30 -22.00 1.45
CA LYS A 73 -8.83 -21.15 2.52
C LYS A 73 -8.39 -19.71 2.28
N TYR A 74 -9.36 -18.84 2.02
CA TYR A 74 -9.17 -17.41 1.89
C TYR A 74 -9.43 -16.71 3.21
N TYR A 75 -8.76 -15.58 3.41
CA TYR A 75 -8.90 -14.69 4.55
C TYR A 75 -9.36 -13.32 4.07
N ALA A 76 -10.36 -12.79 4.75
CA ALA A 76 -10.93 -11.47 4.50
C ALA A 76 -10.89 -10.63 5.77
N ILE A 77 -10.52 -9.35 5.65
CA ILE A 77 -10.49 -8.44 6.80
C ILE A 77 -11.90 -8.13 7.30
N THR A 78 -12.11 -8.20 8.62
CA THR A 78 -13.40 -7.85 9.23
C THR A 78 -13.46 -6.36 9.56
N ALA A 79 -14.62 -5.87 9.99
CA ALA A 79 -14.74 -4.51 10.53
C ALA A 79 -13.82 -4.27 11.74
N GLN A 80 -13.71 -5.26 12.64
CA GLN A 80 -12.77 -5.23 13.76
C GLN A 80 -11.32 -5.20 13.28
N GLY A 81 -10.97 -6.00 12.25
CA GLY A 81 -9.65 -6.00 11.65
C GLY A 81 -9.27 -4.65 11.03
N LYS A 82 -10.23 -3.97 10.38
CA LYS A 82 -10.03 -2.61 9.84
C LYS A 82 -9.74 -1.59 10.95
N HIS A 83 -10.52 -1.61 12.03
CA HIS A 83 -10.27 -0.74 13.19
C HIS A 83 -8.87 -1.00 13.80
N MET A 84 -8.52 -2.27 13.99
CA MET A 84 -7.21 -2.67 14.49
C MET A 84 -6.08 -2.24 13.55
N LEU A 85 -6.30 -2.27 12.23
CA LEU A 85 -5.35 -1.79 11.24
C LEU A 85 -5.14 -0.28 11.35
N ASP A 86 -6.22 0.50 11.46
CA ASP A 86 -6.15 1.96 11.59
C ASP A 86 -5.36 2.40 12.85
N GLU A 87 -5.59 1.75 13.98
CA GLU A 87 -4.84 1.98 15.22
C GLU A 87 -3.34 1.69 15.07
N GLN A 88 -3.01 0.56 14.41
CA GLN A 88 -1.62 0.19 14.16
C GLN A 88 -0.94 1.11 13.16
N ILE A 89 -1.65 1.59 12.14
CA ILE A 89 -1.14 2.61 11.19
C ILE A 89 -0.80 3.89 11.93
N ALA A 90 -1.68 4.37 12.82
CA ALA A 90 -1.43 5.57 13.62
C ALA A 90 -0.20 5.41 14.51
N THR A 91 -0.09 4.27 15.20
CA THR A 91 1.03 3.94 16.09
C THR A 91 2.35 3.87 15.31
N TRP A 92 2.37 3.15 14.19
CA TRP A 92 3.54 3.03 13.33
C TRP A 92 3.98 4.37 12.77
N SER A 93 3.03 5.18 12.27
CA SER A 93 3.33 6.49 11.69
C SER A 93 3.98 7.42 12.72
N HIS A 94 3.45 7.47 13.94
CA HIS A 94 4.04 8.27 15.01
C HIS A 94 5.47 7.81 15.36
N PHE A 95 5.67 6.49 15.51
CA PHE A 95 6.99 5.92 15.79
C PHE A 95 8.00 6.19 14.68
N ALA A 96 7.61 5.97 13.41
CA ALA A 96 8.46 6.16 12.26
C ALA A 96 8.89 7.61 12.09
N VAL A 97 7.98 8.57 12.29
CA VAL A 97 8.31 10.01 12.27
C VAL A 97 9.31 10.36 13.38
N ALA A 98 9.06 9.93 14.62
CA ALA A 98 9.95 10.20 15.75
C ALA A 98 11.35 9.63 15.49
N MET A 99 11.45 8.38 15.05
CA MET A 99 12.72 7.73 14.73
C MET A 99 13.45 8.42 13.57
N SER A 100 12.72 8.77 12.50
CA SER A 100 13.30 9.48 11.35
C SER A 100 13.84 10.85 11.75
N GLY A 101 13.15 11.55 12.66
CA GLY A 101 13.61 12.83 13.20
C GLY A 101 14.91 12.69 14.01
N LEU A 102 15.05 11.63 14.82
CA LEU A 102 16.28 11.36 15.58
C LEU A 102 17.47 10.96 14.70
N LEU A 103 17.21 10.30 13.57
CA LEU A 103 18.23 9.84 12.63
C LEU A 103 18.59 10.88 11.57
N ALA A 104 17.77 11.93 11.40
CA ALA A 104 18.06 13.00 10.48
C ALA A 104 19.39 13.66 10.86
N PRO A 105 20.33 13.83 9.92
CA PRO A 105 21.59 14.48 10.22
C PRO A 105 21.30 15.89 10.71
N HIS A 106 21.91 16.29 11.83
CA HIS A 106 21.89 17.69 12.20
C HIS A 106 22.64 18.43 11.08
N VAL A 107 21.93 19.22 10.28
CA VAL A 107 22.58 20.29 9.54
C VAL A 107 22.82 21.36 10.60
N PRO A 108 24.07 21.60 11.07
CA PRO A 108 24.30 22.77 11.88
C PRO A 108 23.81 23.97 11.05
N PRO A 109 23.16 24.98 11.66
CA PRO A 109 22.83 26.19 10.91
C PRO A 109 24.12 26.63 10.24
N SER A 110 24.14 26.57 8.90
CA SER A 110 25.22 27.16 8.13
C SER A 110 25.23 28.60 8.58
N VAL A 111 26.23 28.96 9.40
CA VAL A 111 26.47 30.34 9.77
C VAL A 111 26.57 31.04 8.42
N ALA A 112 25.54 31.82 8.13
CA ALA A 112 25.41 32.53 6.87
C ALA A 112 26.77 33.15 6.56
N ALA A 113 27.37 32.72 5.46
CA ALA A 113 28.42 33.53 4.86
C ALA A 113 27.81 34.94 4.72
N PRO A 114 28.50 35.99 5.19
CA PRO A 114 27.96 37.35 5.14
C PRO A 114 27.55 37.66 3.69
N PRO A 115 26.43 38.36 3.47
CA PRO A 115 26.04 38.72 2.11
C PRO A 115 27.17 39.52 1.47
N ALA A 116 27.69 39.02 0.34
CA ALA A 116 28.55 39.80 -0.52
C ALA A 116 27.84 41.13 -0.87
N PRO A 117 28.54 42.26 -0.90
CA PRO A 117 27.91 43.56 -1.08
C PRO A 117 27.16 43.63 -2.41
N ALA A 118 25.91 44.11 -2.32
CA ALA A 118 25.00 44.33 -3.41
C ALA A 118 25.64 45.22 -4.50
N ALA A 119 25.91 44.63 -5.66
CA ALA A 119 26.14 45.38 -6.89
C ALA A 119 24.79 45.75 -7.50
N ALA A 120 24.64 47.06 -7.74
CA ALA A 120 23.43 47.74 -8.12
C ALA A 120 22.90 47.39 -9.53
N ALA A 121 21.58 47.24 -9.61
CA ALA A 121 20.63 47.72 -10.61
C ALA A 121 21.03 47.87 -12.10
N ALA A 122 20.30 47.16 -12.97
CA ALA A 122 19.87 47.63 -14.31
C ALA A 122 18.52 46.93 -14.71
N PRO A 123 17.67 47.57 -15.55
CA PRO A 123 16.19 47.46 -15.53
C PRO A 123 15.56 46.40 -16.46
N PRO A 124 14.21 46.20 -16.43
CA PRO A 124 13.55 45.05 -17.06
C PRO A 124 13.14 45.29 -18.52
N GLY A 125 13.22 44.23 -19.33
CA GLY A 125 12.78 44.19 -20.72
C GLY A 125 11.83 43.02 -21.00
N SER A 126 10.53 43.33 -20.96
CA SER A 126 9.45 42.90 -21.87
C SER A 126 9.32 41.45 -22.38
N ALA A 127 8.21 40.84 -21.94
CA ALA A 127 7.13 40.23 -22.74
C ALA A 127 7.15 38.74 -23.17
N ALA A 128 5.91 38.23 -23.11
CA ALA A 128 5.29 37.09 -23.79
C ALA A 128 5.51 35.70 -23.16
N ALA A 129 4.57 35.13 -22.42
CA ALA A 129 3.17 34.74 -22.71
C ALA A 129 3.03 33.26 -23.14
N ALA A 130 1.98 32.65 -22.59
CA ALA A 130 1.21 31.50 -23.04
C ALA A 130 1.70 30.09 -22.65
N GLY A 131 0.79 29.32 -22.04
CA GLY A 131 0.88 27.86 -21.98
C GLY A 131 0.23 27.15 -20.79
N ALA A 132 -0.93 27.61 -20.30
CA ALA A 132 -1.76 26.81 -19.40
C ALA A 132 -2.46 25.68 -20.18
N ALA A 133 -2.28 24.42 -19.78
CA ALA A 133 -3.19 23.33 -20.14
C ALA A 133 -3.04 22.11 -19.22
N ALA A 134 -4.02 21.93 -18.34
CA ALA A 134 -4.54 20.66 -17.84
C ALA A 134 -6.03 20.94 -17.50
N PRO A 135 -6.95 19.96 -17.38
CA PRO A 135 -6.88 18.52 -17.66
C PRO A 135 -8.12 18.02 -18.47
N ALA A 136 -8.41 16.71 -18.40
CA ALA A 136 -9.58 15.97 -18.93
C ALA A 136 -9.35 15.38 -20.34
N LEU A 137 -9.69 14.12 -20.66
CA LEU A 137 -10.96 13.46 -20.41
C LEU A 137 -10.81 11.93 -20.30
N PHE A 138 -11.55 11.42 -19.33
CA PHE A 138 -12.12 10.09 -19.18
C PHE A 138 -12.75 9.57 -20.48
N HIS A 139 -12.50 8.31 -20.84
CA HIS A 139 -13.21 7.61 -21.92
C HIS A 139 -13.48 6.16 -21.51
N PRO A 140 -14.76 5.79 -21.31
CA PRO A 140 -15.30 4.52 -21.82
C PRO A 140 -16.69 4.74 -22.47
N PRO A 141 -17.39 3.76 -23.08
CA PRO A 141 -17.05 2.37 -23.38
C PRO A 141 -17.28 2.00 -24.88
N ALA A 142 -17.04 0.74 -25.27
CA ALA A 142 -17.64 0.16 -26.47
C ALA A 142 -18.17 -1.25 -26.16
N GLU A 143 -19.49 -1.37 -26.06
CA GLU A 143 -20.19 -2.65 -26.16
C GLU A 143 -20.27 -3.07 -27.64
N PRO A 144 -20.06 -4.35 -27.98
CA PRO A 144 -20.55 -4.88 -29.23
C PRO A 144 -22.01 -5.34 -29.08
N THR A 145 -22.92 -4.58 -29.69
CA THR A 145 -24.27 -5.01 -30.05
C THR A 145 -24.22 -5.97 -31.24
N GLY A 146 -24.95 -7.09 -31.14
CA GLY A 146 -25.31 -7.96 -32.28
C GLY A 146 -24.94 -9.42 -32.05
N ILE A 147 -25.75 -10.42 -32.39
CA ILE A 147 -26.92 -10.48 -33.27
C ILE A 147 -27.80 -11.66 -32.83
N LEU A 148 -29.12 -11.44 -32.81
CA LEU A 148 -30.16 -12.48 -32.79
C LEU A 148 -29.97 -13.44 -33.97
N SER A 149 -29.77 -14.74 -33.70
CA SER A 149 -30.06 -15.79 -34.68
C SER A 149 -31.32 -16.52 -34.23
N GLU A 150 -32.42 -16.08 -34.83
CA GLU A 150 -33.69 -16.77 -34.92
C GLU A 150 -33.51 -18.01 -35.82
N GLY A 151 -33.99 -19.17 -35.36
CA GLY A 151 -33.90 -20.43 -36.08
C GLY A 151 -34.97 -21.39 -35.60
N ALA A 152 -36.23 -21.06 -35.93
CA ALA A 152 -37.38 -21.94 -35.77
C ALA A 152 -37.66 -22.72 -37.08
N GLN A 153 -38.28 -23.91 -36.93
CA GLN A 153 -38.74 -24.87 -37.94
C GLN A 153 -37.62 -25.84 -38.40
N ARG A 154 -37.67 -27.15 -38.11
CA ARG A 154 -38.78 -28.12 -38.06
C ARG A 154 -38.50 -29.25 -37.07
#